data_AF-A0A656K0G2-F1
#
_entry.id   AF-A0A656K0G2-F1
#
_cell.length_a   1.000
_cell.length_b   1.000
_cell.length_c   1.000
_cell.angle_alpha   90.00
_cell.angle_beta   90.00
_cell.angle_gamma   90.00
#
_symmetry.space_group_name_H-M   'P 1'
#
loop_
_entity.id
_entity.type
_entity.pdbx_description
1 polymer ?
#
loop_
_entity_poly.entity_id
_entity_poly.type
_entity_poly.pdbx_seq_one_letter_code
_entity_poly.pdbx_strand_id
1 'polypeptide(L)' 'APPQLLLGGYRQLYIDKVMQADQGCDFDFLVGCRGSEVPRHSH' A
#
# COMPACT_ATOMS: atom_id res chain seq x y z
N ALA A 1 -8.50 25.45 9.11
CA ALA A 1 -7.83 24.14 9.22
C ALA A 1 -6.45 24.26 8.58
N PRO A 2 -5.39 23.61 9.10
CA PRO A 2 -4.09 23.61 8.43
C PRO A 2 -4.25 23.05 7.01
N PRO A 3 -3.54 23.62 6.01
CA PRO A 3 -3.61 23.11 4.65
C PRO A 3 -3.17 21.65 4.64
N GLN A 4 -4.02 20.78 4.11
CA GLN A 4 -3.68 19.37 3.93
C GLN A 4 -2.62 19.28 2.83
N LEU A 5 -1.36 19.29 3.24
CA LEU A 5 -0.19 19.08 2.38
C LEU A 5 -0.10 17.60 1.92
N LEU A 6 -1.20 17.05 1.42
CA LEU A 6 -1.20 15.75 0.77
C LEU A 6 -0.98 15.95 -0.73
N LEU A 7 0.26 16.30 -1.06
CA LEU A 7 0.78 16.26 -2.43
C LEU A 7 0.97 14.79 -2.86
N GLY A 8 -0.13 14.04 -2.99
CA GLY A 8 -0.15 12.69 -3.58
C GLY A 8 0.96 11.73 -3.13
N GLY A 9 1.42 10.91 -4.08
CA GLY A 9 2.56 10.02 -3.91
C GLY A 9 2.39 8.97 -2.81
N TYR A 10 3.52 8.53 -2.24
CA TYR A 10 3.53 7.50 -1.20
C TYR A 10 2.76 7.92 0.06
N ARG A 11 2.76 9.22 0.41
CA ARG A 11 2.06 9.71 1.60
C ARG A 11 0.55 9.51 1.50
N GLN A 12 -0.02 9.80 0.33
CA GLN A 12 -1.44 9.54 0.07
C GLN A 12 -1.72 8.04 0.08
N LEU A 13 -0.89 7.24 -0.61
CA LEU A 13 -1.00 5.77 -0.58
C LEU A 13 -0.99 5.19 0.85
N TYR A 14 -0.07 5.66 1.69
CA TYR A 14 0.06 5.24 3.08
C TYR A 14 -1.19 5.53 3.90
N ILE A 15 -1.74 6.75 3.78
CA ILE A 15 -2.95 7.14 4.50
C ILE A 15 -4.16 6.35 4.03
N ASP A 16 -4.28 6.13 2.71
CA ASP A 16 -5.47 5.52 2.13
C ASP A 16 -5.53 4.00 2.31
N LYS A 17 -4.38 3.33 2.43
CA LYS A 17 -4.29 1.87 2.27
C LYS A 17 -3.71 1.12 3.47
N VAL A 18 -3.18 1.80 4.48
CA VAL A 18 -2.68 1.13 5.71
C VAL A 18 -3.85 0.80 6.65
N MET A 19 -3.90 -0.45 7.10
CA MET A 19 -4.87 -0.96 8.06
C MET A 19 -4.58 -0.45 9.48
N GLN A 20 -5.57 -0.51 10.36
CA GLN A 20 -5.41 -0.06 11.74
C GLN A 20 -4.46 -0.96 12.56
N ALA A 21 -4.07 -0.47 13.75
CA ALA A 21 -3.08 -1.14 14.58
C ALA A 21 -3.49 -2.54 15.06
N ASP A 22 -4.78 -2.75 15.32
CA ASP A 22 -5.33 -4.05 15.67
C ASP A 22 -5.31 -5.05 14.49
N GLN A 23 -5.16 -4.55 13.27
CA GLN A 23 -5.09 -5.34 12.03
C GLN A 23 -3.66 -5.51 11.52
N GLY A 24 -2.65 -5.02 12.26
CA GLY A 24 -1.24 -5.24 11.97
C GLY A 24 -0.51 -4.13 11.22
N CYS A 25 -1.14 -2.97 11.00
CA CYS A 25 -0.52 -1.80 10.32
C CYS A 25 0.07 -2.11 8.92
N ASP A 26 -0.44 -3.13 8.23
CA ASP A 26 -0.03 -3.46 6.87
C ASP A 26 -0.92 -2.76 5.85
N PHE A 27 -0.45 -2.69 4.60
CA PHE A 27 -1.26 -2.27 3.49
C PHE A 27 -2.32 -3.34 3.16
N ASP A 28 -3.57 -2.93 2.99
CA ASP A 28 -4.71 -3.82 2.74
C ASP A 28 -4.49 -4.75 1.52
N PHE A 29 -3.80 -4.25 0.49
CA PHE A 29 -3.50 -4.96 -0.76
C PHE A 29 -2.21 -5.80 -0.70
N LEU A 30 -1.47 -5.73 0.42
CA LEU A 30 -0.25 -6.53 0.64
C LEU A 30 -0.52 -7.84 1.40
N VAL A 31 -1.67 -7.99 2.04
CA VAL A 31 -1.98 -9.16 2.87
C VAL A 31 -1.99 -10.45 2.06
N GLY A 32 -1.44 -11.52 2.64
CA GLY A 32 -1.44 -12.88 2.09
C GLY A 32 -0.15 -13.24 1.34
N CYS A 33 -0.20 -14.36 0.60
CA CYS A 33 0.91 -14.86 -0.20
C CYS A 33 0.61 -14.69 -1.69
N ARG A 34 1.57 -14.14 -2.45
CA ARG A 34 1.43 -13.94 -3.91
C ARG A 34 2.03 -15.04 -4.77
N GLY A 35 2.54 -16.10 -4.14
CA GLY A 35 3.25 -17.18 -4.82
C GLY A 35 4.61 -16.74 -5.38
N SER A 36 5.15 -17.58 -6.25
CA SER A 36 6.48 -17.42 -6.87
C SER A 36 6.45 -17.72 -8.37
N GLU A 37 5.33 -17.42 -9.02
CA GLU A 37 5.16 -17.66 -10.46
C GLU A 37 6.15 -16.83 -11.28
N VAL A 38 6.75 -17.47 -12.29
CA VAL A 38 7.68 -16.78 -13.19
C VAL A 38 6.86 -15.91 -14.15
N PRO A 39 7.10 -14.58 -14.19
CA PRO A 39 6.38 -13.68 -15.09
C PRO A 39 6.73 -13.96 -16.56
N ARG A 40 5.92 -13.37 -17.45
CA ARG A 40 6.19 -13.39 -18.90
C ARG A 40 7.60 -12.88 -19.21
N HIS A 41 8.17 -13.36 -20.31
CA HIS A 41 9.42 -12.80 -20.83
C HIS A 41 9.30 -11.28 -21.02
N SER A 42 10.34 -10.56 -20.61
CA SER A 42 10.37 -9.09 -20.64
C SER A 42 10.55 -8.50 -22.04
N HIS A 43 10.77 -9.34 -23.06
CA HIS A 43 11.05 -8.98 -24.44
C HIS A 43 10.44 -10.01 -25.40
#